data_AF-A0AAV6VQI1-F1
#
_entry.id   AF-A0AAV6VQI1-F1
#
_cell.length_a   1.000
_cell.length_b   1.000
_cell.length_c   1.000
_cell.angle_alpha   90.00
_cell.angle_beta   90.00
_cell.angle_gamma   90.00
#
_symmetry.space_group_name_H-M   'P 1'
#
loop_
_entity.id
_entity.type
_entity.pdbx_description
1 polymer ?
#
loop_
_entity_poly.entity_id
_entity_poly.type
_entity_poly.pdbx_seq_one_letter_code
_entity_poly.pdbx_strand_id
1 'polypeptide(L)'
;MKNDRIITTAMKLTQFDLITPRLTQQGRHTPPNKINREPIQSHISSYNPSISHYRREHAPKRLYLPSELTVNMMYKDYKEKHQDNPCSYKTYRKEVTDMNISFAKLGEEECSTCLGYQRQQHPNHDTIPKPTHSECPVCESWKTHLQKAKDARDRYKVDSDNASKIPDPYRVVRSIDLQKVIMLPRIPGHKSV
;
A
#
# COMPACT_ATOMS: atom_id res chain seq x y z
N MET A 1 44.17 32.15 -41.72
CA MET A 1 43.16 32.82 -40.85
C MET A 1 42.30 33.82 -41.63
N LYS A 2 41.62 33.42 -42.74
CA LYS A 2 40.75 34.34 -43.53
C LYS A 2 39.28 33.89 -43.61
N ASN A 3 38.93 32.68 -43.17
CA ASN A 3 37.57 32.14 -43.27
C ASN A 3 36.65 32.55 -42.11
N ASP A 4 37.20 32.91 -40.95
CA ASP A 4 36.38 33.22 -39.77
C ASP A 4 35.53 34.47 -39.98
N ARG A 5 36.02 35.43 -40.77
CA ARG A 5 35.30 36.67 -41.08
C ARG A 5 34.02 36.41 -41.88
N ILE A 6 34.03 35.42 -42.76
CA ILE A 6 32.90 35.06 -43.62
C ILE A 6 31.82 34.36 -42.77
N ILE A 7 32.24 33.43 -41.90
CA ILE A 7 31.33 32.71 -40.99
C ILE A 7 30.66 33.67 -40.00
N THR A 8 31.44 34.59 -39.41
CA THR A 8 30.91 35.56 -38.44
C THR A 8 29.94 36.55 -39.09
N THR A 9 30.15 36.89 -40.37
CA THR A 9 29.26 37.79 -41.11
C THR A 9 27.96 37.08 -41.52
N ALA A 10 28.05 35.83 -41.98
CA ALA A 10 26.88 35.02 -42.32
C ALA A 10 25.97 34.80 -41.10
N MET A 11 26.53 34.50 -39.92
CA MET A 11 25.74 34.29 -38.70
C MET A 11 25.13 35.58 -38.11
N LYS A 12 25.69 36.76 -38.42
CA LYS A 12 25.10 38.06 -38.02
C LYS A 12 23.96 38.50 -38.92
N LEU A 13 23.94 38.05 -40.18
CA LEU A 13 22.91 38.39 -41.17
C LEU A 13 21.71 37.44 -41.14
N THR A 14 21.84 36.26 -40.54
CA THR A 14 20.73 35.34 -40.34
C THR A 14 19.87 35.78 -39.16
N GLN A 15 18.62 36.20 -39.42
CA GLN A 15 17.61 36.37 -38.36
C GLN A 15 17.37 35.01 -37.69
N PHE A 16 17.59 34.94 -36.39
CA PHE A 16 17.46 33.72 -35.58
C PHE A 16 16.07 33.06 -35.69
N ASP A 17 15.02 33.84 -35.94
CA ASP A 17 13.63 33.37 -35.96
C ASP A 17 13.17 32.75 -37.30
N LEU A 18 14.00 32.76 -38.35
CA LEU A 18 13.64 32.24 -39.67
C LEU A 18 14.28 30.88 -40.00
N ILE A 19 15.13 30.34 -39.12
CA ILE A 19 15.79 29.04 -39.31
C ILE A 19 15.01 27.99 -38.51
N THR A 20 13.87 27.54 -39.03
CA THR A 20 13.21 26.36 -38.48
C THR A 20 13.84 25.10 -39.07
N PRO A 21 14.38 24.18 -38.25
CA PRO A 21 14.84 22.90 -38.78
C PRO A 21 13.67 22.21 -39.46
N ARG A 22 13.91 21.65 -40.65
CA ARG A 22 12.92 20.86 -41.37
C ARG A 22 12.43 19.76 -40.43
N LEU A 23 11.18 19.79 -40.02
CA LEU A 23 10.59 18.77 -39.16
C LEU A 23 10.72 17.42 -39.86
N THR A 24 11.67 16.60 -39.41
CA THR A 24 11.86 15.25 -39.91
C THR A 24 10.61 14.44 -39.56
N GLN A 25 10.07 13.69 -40.53
CA GLN A 25 8.94 12.78 -40.28
C GLN A 25 9.37 11.49 -39.56
N GLN A 26 10.65 11.41 -39.14
CA GLN A 26 11.18 10.31 -38.37
C GLN A 26 10.53 10.28 -36.98
N GLY A 27 9.98 9.12 -36.58
CA GLY A 27 9.36 8.93 -35.27
C GLY A 27 7.83 9.13 -35.20
N ARG A 28 7.15 9.43 -36.31
CA ARG A 28 5.67 9.52 -36.34
C ARG A 28 4.95 8.18 -36.43
N HIS A 29 5.69 7.09 -36.64
CA HIS A 29 5.12 5.75 -36.73
C HIS A 29 4.74 5.26 -35.32
N THR A 30 3.45 5.26 -35.03
CA THR A 30 2.94 4.57 -33.83
C THR A 30 3.22 3.08 -33.96
N PRO A 31 3.85 2.44 -32.95
CA PRO A 31 4.10 1.02 -33.01
C PRO A 31 2.78 0.25 -33.12
N PRO A 32 2.71 -0.79 -33.97
CA PRO A 32 1.46 -1.54 -34.20
C PRO A 32 0.93 -2.21 -32.94
N ASN A 33 1.81 -2.45 -31.96
CA ASN A 33 1.47 -3.08 -30.68
C ASN A 33 1.05 -2.05 -29.60
N LYS A 34 0.72 -0.81 -29.98
CA LYS A 34 0.28 0.20 -29.02
C LYS A 34 -1.15 -0.10 -28.55
N ILE A 35 -1.24 -0.76 -27.40
CA ILE A 35 -2.52 -1.04 -26.73
C ILE A 35 -3.05 0.24 -26.08
N ASN A 36 -4.36 0.50 -26.22
CA ASN A 36 -5.02 1.56 -25.47
C ASN A 36 -5.17 1.14 -24.00
N ARG A 37 -4.53 1.89 -23.10
CA ARG A 37 -4.49 1.61 -21.66
C ARG A 37 -5.65 2.24 -20.89
N GLU A 38 -6.34 3.24 -21.46
CA GLU A 38 -7.41 3.93 -20.74
C GLU A 38 -8.55 3.01 -20.28
N PRO A 39 -9.04 2.06 -21.09
CA PRO A 39 -10.09 1.14 -20.64
C PRO A 39 -9.63 0.27 -19.46
N ILE A 40 -8.34 -0.11 -19.44
CA ILE A 40 -7.75 -0.90 -18.36
C ILE A 40 -7.70 -0.06 -17.08
N GLN A 41 -7.23 1.18 -17.17
CA GLN A 41 -7.13 2.09 -16.03
C GLN A 41 -8.50 2.49 -15.48
N SER A 42 -9.49 2.69 -16.36
CA SER A 42 -10.88 2.96 -15.99
C SER A 42 -11.49 1.77 -15.23
N HIS A 43 -11.30 0.55 -15.74
CA HIS A 43 -11.74 -0.68 -15.07
C HIS A 43 -11.08 -0.85 -13.70
N ILE A 44 -9.77 -0.66 -13.59
CA ILE A 44 -9.06 -0.72 -12.30
C ILE A 44 -9.61 0.34 -11.33
N SER A 45 -9.89 1.56 -11.81
CA SER A 45 -10.43 2.65 -10.99
C SER A 45 -11.85 2.39 -10.50
N SER A 46 -12.65 1.60 -11.23
CA SER A 46 -14.02 1.23 -10.85
C SER A 46 -14.10 0.47 -9.51
N TYR A 47 -13.00 -0.17 -9.09
CA TYR A 47 -12.91 -0.84 -7.78
C TYR A 47 -12.63 0.13 -6.61
N ASN A 48 -12.60 1.45 -6.87
CA ASN A 48 -12.41 2.49 -5.87
C ASN A 48 -11.13 2.30 -5.02
N PRO A 49 -9.94 2.19 -5.65
CA PRO A 49 -8.68 2.09 -4.91
C PRO A 49 -8.48 3.33 -4.02
N SER A 50 -8.17 3.10 -2.75
CA SER A 50 -8.22 4.14 -1.72
C SER A 50 -6.88 4.32 -1.00
N ILE A 51 -6.62 5.51 -0.47
CA ILE A 51 -5.39 5.76 0.28
C ILE A 51 -5.53 5.13 1.67
N SER A 52 -4.66 4.18 2.00
CA SER A 52 -4.68 3.56 3.34
C SER A 52 -4.34 4.60 4.41
N HIS A 53 -5.22 4.76 5.39
CA HIS A 53 -5.08 5.78 6.44
C HIS A 53 -3.76 5.64 7.22
N TYR A 54 -3.34 4.39 7.50
CA TYR A 54 -2.13 4.06 8.24
C TYR A 54 -0.81 4.25 7.49
N ARG A 55 -0.83 4.20 6.15
CA ARG A 55 0.40 4.30 5.35
C ARG A 55 0.51 5.63 4.62
N ARG A 56 -0.36 6.60 4.92
CA ARG A 56 -0.31 7.95 4.34
C ARG A 56 1.03 8.63 4.55
N GLU A 57 1.59 8.51 5.75
CA GLU A 57 2.88 9.14 6.09
C GLU A 57 4.06 8.49 5.36
N HIS A 58 4.06 7.15 5.23
CA HIS A 58 5.18 6.41 4.63
C HIS A 58 5.02 6.13 3.13
N ALA A 59 3.80 6.22 2.59
CA ALA A 59 3.46 5.92 1.19
C ALA A 59 2.27 6.77 0.70
N PRO A 60 2.41 8.11 0.62
CA PRO A 60 1.30 9.04 0.37
C PRO A 60 0.63 8.88 -0.99
N LYS A 61 1.37 8.40 -2.01
CA LYS A 61 0.88 8.23 -3.38
C LYS A 61 0.38 6.81 -3.67
N ARG A 62 0.36 5.92 -2.68
CA ARG A 62 0.01 4.51 -2.88
C ARG A 62 -1.46 4.28 -2.57
N LEU A 63 -2.15 3.65 -3.51
CA LEU A 63 -3.54 3.29 -3.38
C LEU A 63 -3.69 1.82 -3.02
N TYR A 64 -4.78 1.49 -2.36
CA TYR A 64 -5.04 0.18 -1.79
C TYR A 64 -6.43 -0.33 -2.18
N LEU A 65 -6.46 -1.57 -2.63
CA LEU A 65 -7.66 -2.38 -2.85
C LEU A 65 -7.83 -3.41 -1.71
N PRO A 66 -9.04 -3.93 -1.47
CA PRO A 66 -9.28 -4.96 -0.44
C PRO A 66 -8.42 -6.22 -0.62
N SER A 67 -8.10 -6.90 0.49
CA SER A 67 -7.31 -8.16 0.50
C SER A 67 -7.97 -9.32 -0.24
N GLU A 68 -9.29 -9.35 -0.29
CA GLU A 68 -10.08 -10.40 -0.94
C GLU A 68 -10.03 -10.31 -2.47
N LEU A 69 -9.68 -9.14 -3.00
CA LEU A 69 -9.54 -8.93 -4.41
C LEU A 69 -8.13 -9.34 -4.84
N THR A 70 -8.02 -9.97 -6.00
CA THR A 70 -6.73 -10.30 -6.60
C THR A 70 -6.68 -9.76 -8.02
N VAL A 71 -5.46 -9.46 -8.51
CA VAL A 71 -5.26 -9.03 -9.91
C VAL A 71 -5.85 -10.05 -10.89
N ASN A 72 -5.80 -11.34 -10.55
CA ASN A 72 -6.36 -12.40 -11.38
C ASN A 72 -7.90 -12.29 -11.47
N MET A 73 -8.59 -12.05 -10.35
CA MET A 73 -10.03 -11.84 -10.34
C MET A 73 -10.43 -10.62 -11.16
N MET A 74 -9.73 -9.49 -10.95
CA MET A 74 -9.98 -8.26 -11.70
C MET A 74 -9.74 -8.46 -13.21
N TYR A 75 -8.68 -9.18 -13.57
CA TYR A 75 -8.38 -9.48 -14.98
C TYR A 75 -9.43 -10.37 -15.64
N LYS A 76 -9.97 -11.37 -14.92
CA LYS A 76 -11.08 -12.20 -15.42
C LYS A 76 -12.32 -11.34 -15.69
N ASP A 77 -12.68 -10.49 -14.72
CA ASP A 77 -13.80 -9.55 -14.86
C ASP A 77 -13.60 -8.57 -16.03
N TYR A 78 -12.38 -8.04 -16.21
CA TYR A 78 -12.03 -7.20 -17.36
C TYR A 78 -12.24 -7.94 -18.68
N LYS A 79 -11.77 -9.18 -18.78
CA LYS A 79 -11.86 -9.99 -19.99
C LYS A 79 -13.32 -10.28 -20.37
N GLU A 80 -14.19 -10.46 -19.38
CA GLU A 80 -15.62 -10.68 -19.59
C GLU A 80 -16.33 -9.42 -20.07
N LYS A 81 -16.02 -8.27 -19.46
CA LYS A 81 -16.70 -6.99 -19.74
C LYS A 81 -16.16 -6.23 -20.94
N HIS A 82 -14.89 -6.42 -21.31
CA HIS A 82 -14.20 -5.59 -22.32
C HIS A 82 -13.62 -6.46 -23.43
N GLN A 83 -14.52 -7.11 -24.19
CA GLN A 83 -14.16 -7.95 -25.33
C GLN A 83 -13.59 -7.14 -26.50
N ASP A 84 -13.97 -5.86 -26.61
CA ASP A 84 -13.52 -4.96 -27.68
C ASP A 84 -12.06 -4.48 -27.53
N ASN A 85 -11.50 -4.53 -26.32
CA ASN A 85 -10.11 -4.16 -26.04
C ASN A 85 -9.41 -5.25 -25.22
N PRO A 86 -9.14 -6.41 -25.82
CA PRO A 86 -8.49 -7.52 -25.12
C PRO A 86 -7.06 -7.13 -24.74
N CYS A 87 -6.67 -7.44 -23.51
CA CYS A 87 -5.30 -7.27 -23.04
C CYS A 87 -4.79 -8.57 -22.43
N SER A 88 -3.46 -8.72 -22.38
CA SER A 88 -2.85 -9.85 -21.68
C SER A 88 -2.86 -9.63 -20.17
N TYR A 89 -2.88 -10.71 -19.39
CA TYR A 89 -2.73 -10.63 -17.92
C TYR A 89 -1.48 -9.85 -17.49
N LYS A 90 -0.38 -10.00 -18.23
CA LYS A 90 0.88 -9.29 -17.97
C LYS A 90 0.72 -7.78 -18.14
N THR A 91 0.00 -7.36 -19.19
CA THR A 91 -0.33 -5.95 -19.45
C THR A 91 -1.22 -5.41 -18.34
N TYR A 92 -2.30 -6.12 -17.99
CA TYR A 92 -3.22 -5.73 -16.93
C TYR A 92 -2.52 -5.57 -15.57
N ARG A 93 -1.72 -6.56 -15.17
CA ARG A 93 -0.93 -6.52 -13.94
C ARG A 93 0.08 -5.37 -13.94
N LYS A 94 0.66 -5.04 -15.10
CA LYS A 94 1.55 -3.90 -15.25
C LYS A 94 0.81 -2.60 -15.00
N GLU A 95 -0.38 -2.40 -15.58
CA GLU A 95 -1.18 -1.19 -15.33
C GLU A 95 -1.53 -1.01 -13.85
N VAL A 96 -1.92 -2.09 -13.15
CA VAL A 96 -2.16 -2.02 -11.68
C VAL A 96 -0.92 -1.52 -10.93
N THR A 97 0.27 -1.93 -11.37
CA THR A 97 1.55 -1.52 -10.77
C THR A 97 1.91 -0.08 -11.15
N ASP A 98 1.71 0.30 -12.41
CA ASP A 98 1.97 1.63 -12.96
C ASP A 98 1.05 2.68 -12.29
N MET A 99 -0.19 2.30 -11.93
CA MET A 99 -1.12 3.10 -11.12
C MET A 99 -0.77 3.16 -9.63
N ASN A 100 0.32 2.51 -9.19
CA ASN A 100 0.77 2.41 -7.81
C ASN A 100 -0.33 1.88 -6.85
N ILE A 101 -1.08 0.89 -7.32
CA ILE A 101 -2.13 0.21 -6.55
C ILE A 101 -1.57 -1.05 -5.93
N SER A 102 -2.00 -1.37 -4.71
CA SER A 102 -1.66 -2.60 -4.03
C SER A 102 -2.84 -3.18 -3.28
N PHE A 103 -2.76 -4.45 -2.95
CA PHE A 103 -3.78 -5.07 -2.14
C PHE A 103 -3.42 -4.80 -0.68
N ALA A 104 -4.38 -4.26 0.07
CA ALA A 104 -4.26 -4.10 1.50
C ALA A 104 -4.10 -5.50 2.07
N LYS A 105 -2.87 -5.87 2.42
CA LYS A 105 -2.70 -6.90 3.43
C LYS A 105 -3.30 -6.28 4.67
N LEU A 106 -4.37 -6.87 5.21
CA LEU A 106 -4.76 -6.69 6.60
C LEU A 106 -3.56 -7.19 7.39
N GLY A 107 -2.55 -6.31 7.48
CA GLY A 107 -1.37 -6.56 8.26
C GLY A 107 -1.89 -6.55 9.66
N GLU A 108 -1.83 -7.71 10.30
CA GLU A 108 -1.54 -7.82 11.72
C GLU A 108 -0.77 -6.55 12.11
N GLU A 109 -1.35 -5.75 13.00
CA GLU A 109 -0.58 -4.71 13.67
C GLU A 109 0.45 -5.45 14.54
N GLU A 110 1.51 -5.92 13.89
CA GLU A 110 2.60 -6.62 14.53
C GLU A 110 3.20 -5.62 15.52
N CYS A 111 3.06 -5.92 16.80
CA CYS A 111 3.57 -5.06 17.85
C CYS A 111 5.08 -4.84 17.65
N SER A 112 5.51 -3.57 17.59
CA SER A 112 6.91 -3.19 17.38
C SER A 112 7.86 -3.82 18.40
N THR A 113 7.42 -3.98 19.66
CA THR A 113 8.17 -4.69 20.71
C THR A 113 8.28 -6.19 20.43
N CYS A 114 7.20 -6.84 20.00
CA CYS A 114 7.22 -8.27 19.63
C CYS A 114 8.11 -8.53 18.41
N LEU A 115 8.06 -7.62 17.42
CA LEU A 115 8.93 -7.70 16.24
C LEU A 115 10.40 -7.48 16.56
N GLY A 116 10.72 -6.53 17.44
CA GLY A 116 12.10 -6.29 17.89
C GLY A 116 12.72 -7.53 18.52
N TYR A 117 11.94 -8.25 19.34
CA TYR A 117 12.36 -9.53 19.91
C TYR A 117 12.47 -10.65 18.87
N GLN A 118 11.46 -10.83 18.01
CA GLN A 118 11.43 -11.90 17.01
C GLN A 118 12.54 -11.79 15.96
N ARG A 119 12.91 -10.55 15.59
CA ARG A 119 13.97 -10.27 14.62
C ARG A 119 15.39 -10.37 15.21
N GLN A 120 15.53 -10.75 16.48
CA GLN A 120 16.81 -10.93 17.18
C GLN A 120 17.76 -9.73 17.04
N GLN A 121 17.21 -8.51 17.03
CA GLN A 121 17.99 -7.27 16.91
C GLN A 121 18.65 -6.90 18.25
N HIS A 122 19.46 -7.81 18.80
CA HIS A 122 20.20 -7.59 20.04
C HIS A 122 21.58 -8.25 19.98
N PRO A 123 22.62 -7.63 20.56
CA PRO A 123 23.98 -8.16 20.53
C PRO A 123 24.05 -9.53 21.24
N ASN A 124 24.73 -10.50 20.63
CA ASN A 124 25.14 -11.79 21.22
C ASN A 124 24.08 -12.92 21.35
N HIS A 125 23.18 -13.10 20.38
CA HIS A 125 22.23 -14.24 20.40
C HIS A 125 22.71 -15.49 19.64
N ASP A 126 23.69 -15.38 18.74
CA ASP A 126 24.20 -16.53 17.97
C ASP A 126 25.18 -17.41 18.77
N THR A 127 25.64 -16.97 19.93
CA THR A 127 26.75 -17.61 20.66
C THR A 127 26.42 -18.09 22.07
N ILE A 128 25.20 -17.89 22.59
CA ILE A 128 24.85 -18.24 23.97
C ILE A 128 23.54 -19.06 24.02
N PRO A 129 23.52 -20.21 24.72
CA PRO A 129 22.29 -20.97 24.93
C PRO A 129 21.20 -20.15 25.62
N LYS A 130 19.94 -20.42 25.27
CA LYS A 130 18.72 -19.72 25.70
C LYS A 130 18.43 -19.55 27.22
N PRO A 131 19.03 -20.24 28.22
CA PRO A 131 18.58 -20.07 29.60
C PRO A 131 19.23 -18.91 30.38
N THR A 132 20.26 -18.21 29.86
CA THR A 132 20.96 -17.14 30.61
C THR A 132 20.82 -15.75 29.95
N HIS A 133 19.58 -15.34 29.65
CA HIS A 133 19.25 -13.97 29.20
C HIS A 133 18.72 -13.09 30.35
N SER A 134 19.51 -12.92 31.41
CA SER A 134 19.16 -11.99 32.52
C SER A 134 19.52 -10.53 32.21
N GLU A 135 20.46 -10.26 31.30
CA GLU A 135 21.02 -8.91 31.09
C GLU A 135 20.69 -8.27 29.72
N CYS A 136 19.75 -8.84 28.95
CA CYS A 136 19.37 -8.29 27.64
C CYS A 136 18.19 -7.29 27.75
N PRO A 137 18.39 -5.99 27.43
CA PRO A 137 17.32 -4.98 27.52
C PRO A 137 16.13 -5.26 26.58
N VAL A 138 16.39 -5.85 25.40
CA VAL A 138 15.34 -6.21 24.45
C VAL A 138 14.49 -7.36 24.99
N CYS A 139 15.12 -8.38 25.60
CA CYS A 139 14.40 -9.49 26.22
C CYS A 139 13.61 -9.05 27.46
N GLU A 140 14.17 -8.15 28.28
CA GLU A 140 13.50 -7.60 29.45
C GLU A 140 12.30 -6.73 29.08
N SER A 141 12.45 -5.86 28.08
CA SER A 141 11.34 -5.05 27.56
C SER A 141 10.23 -5.92 26.98
N TRP A 142 10.57 -6.99 26.26
CA TRP A 142 9.59 -7.97 25.75
C TRP A 142 8.87 -8.72 26.86
N LYS A 143 9.58 -9.22 27.87
CA LYS A 143 8.99 -9.88 29.05
C LYS A 143 8.01 -8.95 29.76
N THR A 144 8.40 -7.69 29.97
CA THR A 144 7.56 -6.66 30.59
C THR A 144 6.32 -6.36 29.74
N HIS A 145 6.48 -6.23 28.42
CA HIS A 145 5.37 -6.04 27.49
C HIS A 145 4.37 -7.20 27.56
N LEU A 146 4.86 -8.43 27.52
CA LEU A 146 4.02 -9.63 27.60
C LEU A 146 3.27 -9.70 28.93
N GLN A 147 3.93 -9.36 30.04
CA GLN A 147 3.29 -9.34 31.36
C GLN A 147 2.19 -8.28 31.41
N LYS A 148 2.46 -7.04 30.98
CA LYS A 148 1.44 -5.98 30.90
C LYS A 148 0.23 -6.39 30.07
N ALA A 149 0.46 -7.09 28.95
CA ALA A 149 -0.60 -7.58 28.08
C ALA A 149 -1.43 -8.72 28.71
N LYS A 150 -0.85 -9.51 29.63
CA LYS A 150 -1.59 -10.49 30.44
C LYS A 150 -2.38 -9.77 31.54
N ASP A 151 -1.73 -8.92 32.32
CA ASP A 151 -2.36 -8.17 33.41
C ASP A 151 -3.54 -7.31 32.94
N ALA A 152 -3.45 -6.75 31.73
CA ALA A 152 -4.56 -6.02 31.12
C ALA A 152 -5.74 -6.94 30.79
N ARG A 153 -5.49 -8.14 30.24
CA ARG A 153 -6.55 -9.12 29.93
C ARG A 153 -7.19 -9.69 31.19
N ASP A 154 -6.39 -9.94 32.22
CA ASP A 154 -6.88 -10.44 33.50
C ASP A 154 -7.79 -9.40 34.17
N ARG A 155 -7.38 -8.13 34.17
CA ARG A 155 -8.22 -7.01 34.64
C ARG A 155 -9.50 -6.87 33.81
N TYR A 156 -9.40 -6.96 32.49
CA TYR A 156 -10.58 -6.91 31.62
C TYR A 156 -11.61 -8.00 31.94
N LYS A 157 -11.12 -9.22 32.22
CA LYS A 157 -11.98 -10.34 32.63
C LYS A 157 -12.63 -10.08 33.99
N VAL A 158 -11.85 -9.61 34.96
CA VAL A 158 -12.37 -9.23 36.28
C VAL A 158 -13.43 -8.14 36.16
N ASP A 159 -13.22 -7.12 35.34
CA ASP A 159 -14.18 -6.04 35.10
C ASP A 159 -15.47 -6.57 34.45
N SER A 160 -15.36 -7.50 33.50
CA SER A 160 -16.51 -8.18 32.88
C SER A 160 -17.30 -9.02 33.90
N ASP A 161 -16.61 -9.77 34.75
CA ASP A 161 -17.23 -10.60 35.79
C ASP A 161 -17.92 -9.74 36.85
N ASN A 162 -17.32 -8.59 37.19
CA ASN A 162 -17.89 -7.62 38.13
C ASN A 162 -19.09 -6.89 37.53
N ALA A 163 -19.04 -6.53 36.24
CA ALA A 163 -20.17 -5.91 35.53
C ALA A 163 -21.42 -6.81 35.54
N SER A 164 -21.23 -8.13 35.43
CA SER A 164 -22.32 -9.11 35.48
C SER A 164 -22.96 -9.26 36.87
N LYS A 165 -22.31 -8.75 37.92
CA LYS A 165 -22.79 -8.81 39.32
C LYS A 165 -23.45 -7.52 39.78
N ILE A 166 -23.54 -6.49 38.93
CA ILE A 166 -24.19 -5.22 39.27
C ILE A 166 -25.71 -5.47 39.34
N PRO A 167 -26.37 -5.27 40.50
CA PRO A 167 -27.79 -5.57 40.66
C PRO A 167 -28.74 -4.51 40.07
N ASP A 168 -28.21 -3.54 39.33
CA ASP A 168 -28.99 -2.46 38.71
C ASP A 168 -29.47 -2.87 37.31
N PRO A 169 -30.77 -3.11 37.10
CA PRO A 169 -31.32 -3.54 35.81
C PRO A 169 -31.24 -2.45 34.72
N TYR A 170 -30.92 -1.20 35.09
CA TYR A 170 -30.80 -0.08 34.15
C TYR A 170 -29.36 0.26 33.78
N ARG A 171 -28.36 -0.43 34.35
CA ARG A 171 -26.95 -0.16 34.09
C ARG A 171 -26.31 -1.25 33.25
N VAL A 172 -25.87 -0.87 32.05
CA VAL A 172 -25.17 -1.75 31.11
C VAL A 172 -23.74 -1.27 30.95
N VAL A 173 -22.77 -2.08 31.34
CA VAL A 173 -21.34 -1.79 31.12
C VAL A 173 -20.88 -2.50 29.85
N ARG A 174 -20.29 -1.74 28.93
CA ARG A 174 -19.67 -2.25 27.70
C ARG A 174 -18.31 -1.60 27.55
N SER A 175 -17.30 -2.42 27.35
CA SER A 175 -16.00 -2.00 26.85
C SER A 175 -16.02 -2.15 25.34
N ILE A 176 -15.69 -1.06 24.65
CA ILE A 176 -15.60 -1.02 23.20
C ILE A 176 -14.14 -0.71 22.88
N ASP A 177 -13.48 -1.62 22.17
CA ASP A 177 -12.17 -1.33 21.59
C ASP A 177 -12.39 -0.39 20.41
N LEU A 178 -12.13 0.89 20.62
CA LEU A 178 -12.11 1.90 19.56
C LEU A 178 -10.78 1.76 18.80
N GLN A 179 -10.53 0.59 18.21
CA GLN A 179 -9.47 0.46 17.23
C GLN A 179 -9.73 1.47 16.12
N LYS A 180 -8.67 2.20 15.81
CA LYS A 180 -8.63 3.23 14.78
C LYS A 180 -9.11 2.59 13.46
N VAL A 181 -10.32 2.97 13.06
CA VAL A 181 -11.02 2.67 11.79
C VAL A 181 -10.56 1.40 11.06
N ILE A 182 -11.20 0.28 11.38
CA ILE A 182 -11.50 -0.72 10.35
C ILE A 182 -12.48 -0.03 9.39
N MET A 183 -12.24 -0.11 8.08
CA MET A 183 -13.21 0.37 7.09
C MET A 183 -14.48 -0.48 7.17
N LEU A 184 -15.40 -0.07 8.06
CA LEU A 184 -16.74 -0.55 8.35
C LEU A 184 -16.87 -2.05 8.70
N PRO A 185 -17.73 -2.42 9.68
CA PRO A 185 -18.10 -3.81 9.89
C PRO A 185 -18.85 -4.34 8.66
N ARG A 186 -18.33 -5.40 8.03
CA ARG A 186 -19.05 -6.16 7.01
C ARG A 186 -19.98 -7.15 7.70
N ILE A 187 -21.28 -6.95 7.55
CA ILE A 187 -22.29 -7.89 8.03
C ILE A 187 -22.29 -9.10 7.07
N PRO A 188 -21.95 -10.31 7.52
CA PRO A 188 -22.11 -11.50 6.69
C PRO A 188 -23.61 -11.72 6.42
N GLY A 189 -24.00 -11.80 5.15
CA GLY A 189 -25.36 -12.19 4.74
C GLY A 189 -26.16 -11.17 3.93
N HIS A 190 -25.69 -9.93 3.76
CA HIS A 190 -26.33 -8.99 2.84
C HIS A 190 -25.40 -8.64 1.68
N LYS A 191 -25.81 -9.03 0.46
CA LYS A 191 -25.24 -8.49 -0.77
C LYS A 191 -25.66 -7.03 -0.86
N SER A 192 -24.70 -6.11 -0.78
CA SER A 192 -24.91 -4.73 -1.21
C SER A 192 -24.99 -4.73 -2.73
N VAL A 193 -26.10 -4.24 -3.27
CA VAL A 193 -26.19 -3.80 -4.68
C VAL A 193 -25.41 -2.50 -4.81
#